data_AF-A0A8H3E9S1-F1
#
_entry.id   AF-A0A8H3E9S1-F1
#
_cell.length_a   1.000
_cell.length_b   1.000
_cell.length_c   1.000
_cell.angle_alpha   90.00
_cell.angle_beta   90.00
_cell.angle_gamma   90.00
#
_symmetry.space_group_name_H-M   'P 1'
#
loop_
_entity.id
_entity.type
_entity.pdbx_description
1 polymer ?
#
loop_
_entity_poly.entity_id
_entity_poly.type
_entity_poly.pdbx_seq_one_letter_code
_entity_poly.pdbx_strand_id
1 'polypeptide(L)'
;MRLPLRPSILTRLYKPTLIRTYATAPGKGGRPEVAPPDPRNDIIRRTLYPERTPDITGLAASPTGVHRQDVELAIERAVPSAEAHETIERAWKLHRRRVKEEREAELRRKYESMRRAIKVLEQLDPGSYAEATRGVDSRRLSEGERERMKEMKRGARKKAESRVEGLFPREMRIPTDTPRRDGWNHGWTAL
;
A
#
# COMPACT_ATOMS: atom_id res chain seq x y z
N MET A 1 19.16 -27.27 49.28
CA MET A 1 18.64 -26.00 49.84
C MET A 1 17.26 -25.75 49.25
N ARG A 2 16.34 -25.30 50.11
CA ARG A 2 14.88 -25.21 49.92
C ARG A 2 14.48 -24.13 48.90
N LEU A 3 13.41 -24.39 48.15
CA LEU A 3 12.70 -23.48 47.24
C LEU A 3 12.21 -22.20 47.97
N PRO A 4 11.90 -21.13 47.22
CA PRO A 4 10.73 -20.33 47.54
C PRO A 4 9.61 -20.55 46.53
N LEU A 5 8.47 -20.90 47.12
CA LEU A 5 7.14 -20.99 46.56
C LEU A 5 6.75 -19.69 45.83
N ARG A 6 6.27 -19.79 44.59
CA ARG A 6 5.60 -18.67 43.93
C ARG A 6 4.22 -18.46 44.56
N PRO A 7 3.82 -17.20 44.84
CA PRO A 7 2.55 -16.92 45.49
C PRO A 7 1.37 -17.22 44.56
N SER A 8 0.40 -17.90 45.16
CA SER A 8 -0.98 -18.09 44.72
C SER A 8 -1.60 -16.81 44.16
N ILE A 9 -1.97 -16.84 42.88
CA ILE A 9 -2.74 -15.77 42.23
C ILE A 9 -4.16 -15.84 42.77
N LEU A 10 -4.47 -14.88 43.63
CA LEU A 10 -5.80 -14.63 44.18
C LEU A 10 -6.84 -14.55 43.06
N THR A 11 -7.97 -15.22 43.30
CA THR A 11 -9.25 -15.08 42.62
C THR A 11 -9.63 -13.60 42.51
N ARG A 12 -9.39 -13.01 41.34
CA ARG A 12 -9.82 -11.65 41.02
C ARG A 12 -11.33 -11.73 40.74
N LEU A 13 -12.13 -11.37 41.73
CA LEU A 13 -13.56 -11.12 41.58
C LEU A 13 -13.78 -10.19 40.38
N TYR A 14 -14.48 -10.70 39.37
CA TYR A 14 -14.78 -10.00 38.13
C TYR A 14 -15.75 -8.86 38.43
N LYS A 15 -15.25 -7.63 38.53
CA LYS A 15 -16.12 -6.44 38.52
C LYS A 15 -16.65 -6.29 37.08
N PRO A 16 -17.97 -6.20 36.86
CA PRO A 16 -18.48 -5.96 35.52
C PRO A 16 -17.97 -4.60 35.03
N THR A 17 -17.18 -4.60 33.97
CA THR A 17 -16.77 -3.39 33.27
C THR A 17 -18.02 -2.72 32.71
N LEU A 18 -18.30 -1.51 33.20
CA LEU A 18 -19.31 -0.62 32.65
C LEU A 18 -19.12 -0.50 31.13
N ILE A 19 -20.11 -0.95 30.37
CA ILE A 19 -20.16 -0.78 28.92
C ILE A 19 -20.34 0.71 28.66
N ARG A 20 -19.30 1.37 28.16
CA ARG A 20 -19.35 2.78 27.76
C ARG A 20 -20.01 2.86 26.39
N THR A 21 -21.32 3.07 26.37
CA THR A 21 -22.05 3.39 25.13
C THR A 21 -21.75 4.85 24.75
N TYR A 22 -21.31 5.07 23.52
CA TYR A 22 -21.14 6.40 22.94
C TYR A 22 -22.51 7.02 22.67
N ALA A 23 -22.70 8.25 23.13
CA ALA A 23 -23.94 8.99 23.02
C ALA A 23 -24.23 9.40 21.56
N THR A 24 -25.27 8.83 20.98
CA THR A 24 -25.97 9.41 19.82
C THR A 24 -27.07 10.33 20.33
N ALA A 25 -27.17 11.54 19.77
CA ALA A 25 -28.15 12.55 20.18
C ALA A 25 -29.60 12.01 20.10
N PRO A 26 -30.48 12.31 21.09
CA PRO A 26 -31.85 11.82 21.10
C PRO A 26 -32.68 12.57 20.06
N GLY A 27 -33.08 11.88 18.99
CA GLY A 27 -34.12 12.36 18.08
C GLY A 27 -35.46 12.48 18.81
N LYS A 28 -36.22 13.52 18.46
CA LYS A 28 -37.60 13.76 18.93
C LYS A 28 -38.50 12.63 18.44
N GLY A 29 -38.68 11.60 19.27
CA GLY A 29 -39.52 10.45 18.98
C GLY A 29 -39.21 9.35 19.98
N GLY A 30 -40.24 8.75 20.58
CA GLY A 30 -40.10 7.72 21.61
C GLY A 30 -39.06 6.67 21.23
N ARG A 31 -38.31 6.21 22.22
CA ARG A 31 -37.25 5.19 22.12
C ARG A 31 -37.73 4.08 21.17
N PRO A 32 -37.22 3.99 19.92
CA PRO A 32 -37.56 2.86 19.09
C PRO A 32 -37.03 1.64 19.85
N GLU A 33 -37.86 0.60 20.01
CA GLU A 33 -37.36 -0.72 20.38
C GLU A 33 -36.11 -0.96 19.57
N VAL A 34 -35.01 -1.27 20.26
CA VAL A 34 -33.68 -1.42 19.66
C VAL A 34 -33.84 -2.44 18.54
N ALA A 35 -33.91 -1.95 17.29
CA ALA A 35 -34.06 -2.81 16.13
C ALA A 35 -32.93 -3.84 16.22
N PRO A 36 -33.23 -5.14 16.06
CA PRO A 36 -32.23 -6.18 16.19
C PRO A 36 -31.03 -5.78 15.31
N PRO A 37 -29.80 -5.81 15.86
CA PRO A 37 -28.62 -5.40 15.11
C PRO A 37 -28.61 -6.17 13.78
N ASP A 38 -28.41 -5.44 12.68
CA ASP A 38 -28.33 -6.04 11.35
C ASP A 38 -27.33 -7.20 11.41
N PRO A 39 -27.72 -8.44 11.02
CA PRO A 39 -26.83 -9.60 11.07
C PRO A 39 -25.51 -9.36 10.32
N ARG A 40 -25.50 -8.48 9.31
CA ARG A 40 -24.26 -8.08 8.61
C ARG A 40 -23.30 -7.33 9.51
N ASN A 41 -23.80 -6.42 10.34
CA ASN A 41 -22.97 -5.66 11.29
C ASN A 41 -22.40 -6.57 12.37
N ASP A 42 -23.14 -7.60 12.77
CA ASP A 42 -22.66 -8.58 13.75
C ASP A 42 -21.66 -9.56 13.14
N ILE A 43 -21.82 -9.96 11.87
CA ILE A 43 -20.79 -10.70 11.13
C ILE A 43 -19.52 -9.86 10.98
N ILE A 44 -19.63 -8.57 10.61
CA ILE A 44 -18.48 -7.65 10.52
C ILE A 44 -17.80 -7.49 11.88
N ARG A 45 -18.57 -7.33 12.96
CA ARG A 45 -18.02 -7.26 14.33
C ARG A 45 -17.30 -8.55 14.72
N ARG A 46 -17.91 -9.71 14.49
CA ARG A 46 -17.31 -11.03 14.81
C ARG A 46 -16.08 -11.33 13.96
N THR A 47 -16.01 -10.85 12.72
CA THR A 47 -14.85 -11.05 11.85
C THR A 47 -13.68 -10.13 12.19
N LEU A 48 -13.95 -8.86 12.56
CA LEU A 48 -12.91 -7.92 13.01
C LEU A 48 -12.47 -8.17 14.45
N TYR A 49 -13.40 -8.59 15.30
CA TYR A 49 -13.23 -8.83 16.72
C TYR A 49 -13.81 -10.19 17.09
N PRO A 50 -13.10 -11.30 16.81
CA PRO A 50 -13.55 -12.63 17.21
C PRO A 50 -13.79 -12.67 18.73
N GLU A 51 -14.98 -13.15 19.12
CA GLU A 51 -15.32 -13.33 20.53
C GLU A 51 -14.46 -14.44 21.15
N ARG A 52 -13.96 -14.21 22.36
CA ARG A 52 -13.15 -15.18 23.10
C ARG A 52 -14.08 -16.22 23.75
N THR A 53 -14.57 -17.19 22.97
CA THR A 53 -15.34 -18.32 23.50
C THR A 53 -14.39 -19.39 24.08
N PRO A 54 -14.82 -20.15 25.11
CA PRO A 54 -13.99 -21.18 25.74
C PRO A 54 -13.63 -22.35 24.81
N ASP A 55 -14.48 -22.64 23.82
CA ASP A 55 -14.23 -23.69 22.81
C ASP A 55 -13.26 -23.24 21.71
N ILE A 56 -13.09 -21.92 21.52
CA ILE A 56 -12.02 -21.35 20.71
C ILE A 56 -10.79 -21.21 21.62
N THR A 57 -10.11 -22.33 21.80
CA THR A 57 -8.80 -22.42 22.42
C THR A 57 -7.78 -21.59 21.61
N GLY A 58 -7.64 -20.30 21.93
CA GLY A 58 -6.40 -19.53 21.75
C GLY A 58 -5.91 -19.15 20.35
N LEU A 59 -6.55 -19.53 19.24
CA LEU A 59 -5.96 -19.34 17.90
C LEU A 59 -6.57 -18.27 16.99
N ALA A 60 -7.77 -17.74 17.26
CA ALA A 60 -8.36 -16.70 16.42
C ALA A 60 -7.86 -15.31 16.86
N ALA A 61 -6.65 -14.96 16.43
CA ALA A 61 -6.08 -13.63 16.61
C ALA A 61 -6.96 -12.57 15.94
N SER A 62 -7.44 -11.58 16.72
CA SER A 62 -8.03 -10.38 16.11
C SER A 62 -6.98 -9.70 15.23
N PRO A 63 -7.29 -9.38 13.97
CA PRO A 63 -6.33 -8.80 13.02
C PRO A 63 -5.83 -7.40 13.43
N THR A 64 -6.46 -6.76 14.41
CA THR A 64 -6.14 -5.41 14.90
C THR A 64 -5.81 -5.36 16.40
N GLY A 65 -5.67 -6.52 17.06
CA GLY A 65 -5.37 -6.61 18.49
C GLY A 65 -3.88 -6.58 18.83
N VAL A 66 -3.51 -5.80 19.86
CA VAL A 66 -2.13 -5.48 20.29
C VAL A 66 -1.36 -6.67 20.91
N HIS A 67 -2.01 -7.80 21.22
CA HIS A 67 -1.31 -8.95 21.77
C HIS A 67 -1.91 -10.26 21.31
N ARG A 68 -1.17 -10.94 20.44
CA ARG A 68 -1.41 -12.32 20.00
C ARG A 68 -0.72 -13.26 20.99
N GLN A 69 -1.49 -14.11 21.65
CA GLN A 69 -0.96 -15.06 22.65
C GLN A 69 -0.12 -16.17 22.00
N ASP A 70 -0.30 -16.40 20.70
CA ASP A 70 0.42 -17.39 19.90
C ASP A 70 1.72 -16.86 19.28
N VAL A 71 2.01 -15.55 19.37
CA VAL A 71 3.20 -14.96 18.74
C VAL A 71 4.49 -15.51 19.32
N GLU A 72 4.57 -15.70 20.63
CA GLU A 72 5.78 -16.25 21.25
C GLU A 72 6.06 -17.67 20.75
N LEU A 73 5.05 -18.54 20.76
CA LEU A 73 5.14 -19.90 20.22
C LEU A 73 5.44 -19.93 18.71
N ALA A 74 4.88 -18.99 17.95
CA ALA A 74 5.14 -18.86 16.52
C ALA A 74 6.56 -18.38 16.22
N ILE A 75 7.09 -17.44 17.02
CA ILE A 75 8.47 -16.96 16.94
C ILE A 75 9.43 -18.09 17.29
N GLU A 76 9.19 -18.82 18.39
CA GLU A 76 10.00 -19.98 18.79
C GLU A 76 10.05 -21.06 17.71
N ARG A 77 8.94 -21.28 16.98
CA ARG A 77 8.90 -22.24 15.86
C ARG A 77 9.59 -21.74 14.60
N ALA A 78 9.51 -20.44 14.32
CA ALA A 78 10.00 -19.85 13.08
C ALA A 78 11.48 -19.43 13.15
N VAL A 79 11.97 -19.07 14.33
CA VAL A 79 13.32 -18.55 14.56
C VAL A 79 14.19 -19.66 15.16
N PRO A 80 15.20 -20.16 14.43
CA PRO A 80 16.09 -21.22 14.93
C PRO A 80 16.87 -20.81 16.18
N SER A 81 17.32 -19.55 16.23
CA SER A 81 17.99 -18.92 17.38
C SER A 81 17.92 -17.39 17.29
N ALA A 82 18.03 -16.70 18.42
CA ALA A 82 18.07 -15.23 18.47
C ALA A 82 19.25 -14.66 17.66
N GLU A 83 20.42 -15.29 17.76
CA GLU A 83 21.63 -14.91 17.03
C GLU A 83 21.45 -15.06 15.49
N ALA A 84 20.79 -16.14 15.05
CA ALA A 84 20.49 -16.36 13.64
C ALA A 84 19.54 -15.29 13.11
N HIS A 85 18.50 -14.95 13.88
CA HIS A 85 17.57 -13.88 13.54
C HIS A 85 18.28 -12.54 13.40
N GLU A 86 19.08 -12.12 14.39
CA GLU A 86 19.84 -10.87 14.33
C GLU A 86 20.80 -10.82 13.14
N THR A 87 21.42 -11.95 12.81
CA THR A 87 22.34 -12.04 11.69
C THR A 87 21.62 -11.90 10.35
N ILE A 88 20.49 -12.61 10.18
CA ILE A 88 19.63 -12.49 8.99
C ILE A 88 19.12 -11.05 8.85
N GLU A 89 18.67 -10.43 9.94
CA GLU A 89 18.20 -9.05 9.92
C GLU A 89 19.29 -8.06 9.51
N ARG A 90 20.49 -8.19 10.09
CA ARG A 90 21.63 -7.32 9.75
C ARG A 90 22.02 -7.51 8.28
N ALA A 91 22.11 -8.76 7.81
CA ALA A 91 22.40 -9.06 6.42
C ALA A 91 21.34 -8.48 5.47
N TRP A 92 20.05 -8.59 5.82
CA TRP A 92 18.95 -8.02 5.03
C TRP A 92 18.99 -6.49 4.99
N LYS A 93 19.21 -5.82 6.13
CA LYS A 93 19.36 -4.37 6.21
C LYS A 93 20.55 -3.89 5.36
N LEU A 94 21.67 -4.61 5.42
CA LEU A 94 22.85 -4.34 4.59
C LEU A 94 22.55 -4.52 3.09
N HIS A 95 21.87 -5.61 2.72
CA HIS A 95 21.46 -5.86 1.33
C HIS A 95 20.54 -4.75 0.82
N ARG A 96 19.50 -4.37 1.58
CA ARG A 96 18.60 -3.26 1.21
C ARG A 96 19.33 -1.95 1.02
N ARG A 97 20.33 -1.67 1.86
CA ARG A 97 21.19 -0.49 1.72
C ARG A 97 21.96 -0.52 0.40
N ARG A 98 22.61 -1.64 0.08
CA ARG A 98 23.35 -1.82 -1.19
C ARG A 98 22.44 -1.65 -2.41
N VAL A 99 21.26 -2.28 -2.40
CA VAL A 99 20.27 -2.14 -3.50
C VAL A 99 19.84 -0.68 -3.69
N LYS A 100 19.69 0.07 -2.60
CA LYS A 100 19.36 1.50 -2.67
C LYS A 100 20.54 2.30 -3.26
N GLU A 101 21.74 2.10 -2.75
CA GLU A 101 22.96 2.76 -3.22
C GLU A 101 23.23 2.49 -4.71
N GLU A 102 23.02 1.26 -5.18
CA GLU A 102 23.13 0.88 -6.59
C GLU A 102 22.11 1.61 -7.47
N ARG A 103 20.84 1.67 -7.04
CA ARG A 103 19.79 2.40 -7.76
C ARG A 103 20.08 3.90 -7.81
N GLU A 104 20.55 4.49 -6.72
CA GLU A 104 20.93 5.91 -6.67
C GLU A 104 22.14 6.20 -7.56
N ALA A 105 23.14 5.32 -7.57
CA ALA A 105 24.29 5.42 -8.46
C ALA A 105 23.88 5.33 -9.94
N GLU A 106 22.98 4.42 -10.29
CA GLU A 106 22.45 4.31 -11.66
C GLU A 106 21.65 5.55 -12.06
N LEU A 107 20.76 6.04 -11.20
CA LEU A 107 20.01 7.28 -11.41
C LEU A 107 20.94 8.47 -11.62
N ARG A 108 22.00 8.58 -10.82
CA ARG A 108 23.01 9.62 -10.95
C ARG A 108 23.74 9.54 -12.29
N ARG A 109 24.15 8.35 -12.73
CA ARG A 109 24.78 8.15 -14.05
C ARG A 109 23.86 8.58 -15.19
N LYS A 110 22.58 8.18 -15.14
CA LYS A 110 21.57 8.58 -16.13
C LYS A 110 21.39 10.10 -16.17
N TYR A 111 21.28 10.72 -15.00
CA TYR A 111 21.15 12.17 -14.87
C TYR A 111 22.37 12.91 -15.40
N GLU A 112 23.58 12.49 -15.04
CA GLU A 112 24.82 13.10 -15.54
C GLU A 112 24.94 12.97 -17.07
N SER A 113 24.57 11.81 -17.63
CA SER A 113 24.53 11.61 -19.08
C SER A 113 23.52 12.55 -19.76
N MET A 114 22.31 12.64 -19.22
CA MET A 114 21.27 13.54 -19.72
C MET A 114 21.73 15.00 -19.66
N ARG A 115 22.31 15.44 -18.53
CA ARG A 115 22.82 16.80 -18.36
C ARG A 115 23.93 17.13 -19.36
N ARG A 116 24.85 16.19 -19.61
CA ARG A 116 25.90 16.36 -20.64
C ARG A 116 25.28 16.52 -22.03
N ALA A 117 24.31 15.68 -22.38
CA ALA A 117 23.63 15.75 -23.68
C ALA A 117 22.89 17.08 -23.88
N ILE A 118 22.16 17.55 -22.86
CA ILE A 118 21.46 18.84 -22.91
C ILE A 118 22.43 20.01 -23.09
N LYS A 119 23.57 19.99 -22.40
CA LYS A 119 24.61 21.02 -22.55
C LYS A 119 25.19 21.06 -23.98
N VAL A 120 25.36 19.89 -24.60
CA VAL A 120 25.80 19.82 -26.01
C VAL A 120 24.71 20.33 -26.94
N LEU A 121 23.44 19.99 -26.70
CA LEU A 121 22.31 20.46 -27.49
C LEU A 121 22.19 21.99 -27.47
N GLU A 122 22.36 22.62 -26.29
CA GLU A 122 22.38 24.07 -26.12
C GLU A 122 23.40 24.78 -27.03
N GLN A 123 24.55 24.15 -27.26
CA GLN A 123 25.62 24.70 -28.11
C GLN A 123 25.36 24.50 -29.60
N LEU A 124 24.68 23.42 -29.98
CA LEU A 124 24.46 23.04 -31.39
C LEU A 124 23.20 23.67 -31.96
N ASP A 125 22.07 23.58 -31.24
CA ASP A 125 20.78 24.09 -31.68
C ASP A 125 19.97 24.65 -30.49
N PRO A 126 19.97 25.98 -30.32
CA PRO A 126 19.17 26.65 -29.31
C PRO A 126 17.66 26.41 -29.46
N GLY A 127 17.16 26.15 -30.68
CA GLY A 127 15.75 25.90 -30.95
C GLY A 127 15.28 24.58 -30.33
N SER A 128 15.93 23.47 -30.69
CA SER A 128 15.66 22.16 -30.08
C SER A 128 15.91 22.15 -28.57
N TYR A 129 16.88 22.93 -28.08
CA TYR A 129 17.11 23.07 -26.63
C TYR A 129 15.91 23.71 -25.91
N ALA A 130 15.34 24.78 -26.48
CA ALA A 130 14.17 25.45 -25.91
C ALA A 130 12.95 24.52 -25.86
N GLU A 131 12.76 23.68 -26.87
CA GLU A 131 11.70 22.68 -26.90
C GLU A 131 11.92 21.54 -25.89
N ALA A 132 13.15 21.00 -25.81
CA ALA A 132 13.48 19.91 -24.90
C ALA A 132 13.44 20.31 -23.42
N THR A 133 13.74 21.56 -23.10
CA THR A 133 13.69 22.11 -21.74
C THR A 133 12.32 22.68 -21.36
N ARG A 134 11.36 22.66 -22.29
CA ARG A 134 9.99 23.10 -22.05
C ARG A 134 9.37 22.26 -20.93
N GLY A 135 9.04 22.91 -19.81
CA GLY A 135 8.33 22.26 -18.72
C GLY A 135 6.92 21.85 -19.16
N VAL A 136 6.65 20.56 -19.21
CA VAL A 136 5.31 20.03 -19.48
C VAL A 136 4.56 19.89 -18.16
N ASP A 137 3.54 20.72 -17.94
CA ASP A 137 2.61 20.54 -16.82
C ASP A 137 1.49 19.57 -17.24
N SER A 138 1.61 18.29 -16.86
CA SER A 138 0.66 17.23 -17.22
C SER A 138 -0.77 17.50 -16.72
N ARG A 139 -0.98 18.48 -15.83
CA ARG A 139 -2.31 18.85 -15.32
C ARG A 139 -3.08 19.80 -16.24
N ARG A 140 -2.39 20.48 -17.16
CA ARG A 140 -2.98 21.51 -18.02
C ARG A 140 -2.75 21.16 -19.49
N LEU A 141 -3.83 20.86 -20.21
CA LEU A 141 -3.76 20.78 -21.66
C LEU A 141 -3.64 22.18 -22.25
N SER A 142 -2.72 22.34 -23.19
CA SER A 142 -2.57 23.58 -23.96
C SER A 142 -3.82 23.87 -24.80
N GLU A 143 -4.01 25.13 -25.17
CA GLU A 143 -5.21 25.57 -25.93
C GLU A 143 -5.31 24.86 -27.29
N GLY A 144 -4.18 24.72 -28.01
CA GLY A 144 -4.14 24.01 -29.28
C GLY A 144 -4.41 22.51 -29.17
N GLU A 145 -4.02 21.86 -28.07
CA GLU A 145 -4.35 20.45 -27.82
C GLU A 145 -5.83 20.25 -27.50
N ARG A 146 -6.44 21.21 -26.77
CA ARG A 146 -7.87 21.18 -26.47
C ARG A 146 -8.72 21.29 -27.74
N GLU A 147 -8.30 22.11 -28.70
CA GLU A 147 -8.96 22.25 -29.99
C GLU A 147 -8.86 20.98 -30.83
N ARG A 148 -7.65 20.41 -30.94
CA ARG A 148 -7.43 19.10 -31.59
C ARG A 148 -8.30 18.01 -30.98
N MET A 149 -8.46 18.01 -29.66
CA MET A 149 -9.32 17.04 -28.96
C MET A 149 -10.81 17.24 -29.18
N LYS A 150 -11.27 18.46 -29.52
CA LYS A 150 -12.67 18.72 -29.87
C LYS A 150 -13.01 18.19 -31.27
N GLU A 151 -12.05 18.24 -32.20
CA GLU A 151 -12.21 17.75 -33.57
C GLU A 151 -12.21 16.20 -33.64
N MET A 152 -11.54 15.53 -32.70
CA MET A 152 -11.48 14.07 -32.67
C MET A 152 -12.82 13.40 -32.31
N LYS A 153 -13.11 12.29 -33.01
CA LYS A 153 -14.21 11.38 -32.66
C LYS A 153 -14.09 10.90 -31.21
N ARG A 154 -15.21 10.75 -30.50
CA ARG A 154 -15.29 10.40 -29.06
C ARG A 154 -14.36 9.24 -28.63
N GLY A 155 -14.23 8.20 -29.44
CA GLY A 155 -13.35 7.05 -29.16
C GLY A 155 -11.85 7.40 -29.23
N ALA A 156 -11.44 8.18 -30.22
CA ALA A 156 -10.08 8.67 -30.37
C ALA A 156 -9.73 9.70 -29.27
N ARG A 157 -10.68 10.57 -28.91
CA ARG A 157 -10.54 11.53 -27.81
C ARG A 157 -10.22 10.84 -26.47
N LYS A 158 -10.93 9.77 -26.12
CA LYS A 158 -10.67 9.00 -24.89
C LYS A 158 -9.28 8.36 -24.88
N LYS A 159 -8.76 7.97 -26.05
CA LYS A 159 -7.40 7.42 -26.20
C LYS A 159 -6.34 8.53 -26.12
N ALA A 160 -6.56 9.67 -26.74
CA ALA A 160 -5.68 10.85 -26.60
C ALA A 160 -5.60 11.32 -25.14
N GLU A 161 -6.73 11.35 -24.43
CA GLU A 161 -6.79 11.63 -22.99
C GLU A 161 -6.02 10.60 -22.12
N SER A 162 -5.74 9.40 -22.64
CA SER A 162 -4.91 8.42 -21.93
C SER A 162 -3.41 8.61 -22.12
N ARG A 163 -3.01 9.47 -23.08
CA ARG A 163 -1.62 9.76 -23.46
C ARG A 163 -1.27 11.23 -23.23
N VAL A 164 -1.66 11.76 -22.09
CA VAL A 164 -1.33 13.13 -21.71
C VAL A 164 0.19 13.25 -21.57
N GLU A 165 0.78 14.28 -22.19
CA GLU A 165 2.21 14.57 -22.12
C GLU A 165 2.64 14.72 -20.64
N GLY A 166 3.78 14.12 -20.28
CA GLY A 166 4.28 14.12 -18.91
C GLY A 166 3.60 13.12 -17.95
N LEU A 167 2.64 12.31 -18.40
CA LEU A 167 2.14 11.15 -17.65
C LEU A 167 2.54 9.85 -18.35
N PHE A 168 2.71 8.80 -17.57
CA PHE A 168 2.95 7.46 -18.12
C PHE A 168 1.71 6.94 -18.87
N PRO A 169 1.89 6.37 -20.09
CA PRO A 169 0.78 5.76 -20.82
C PRO A 169 0.13 4.63 -20.03
N ARG A 170 -1.19 4.50 -20.14
CA ARG A 170 -1.96 3.46 -19.42
C ARG A 170 -1.65 2.04 -19.90
N GLU A 171 -1.16 1.91 -21.12
CA GLU A 171 -0.72 0.64 -21.70
C GLU A 171 0.54 0.10 -21.02
N MET A 172 1.34 0.96 -20.36
CA MET A 172 2.50 0.53 -19.58
C MET A 172 2.04 -0.06 -18.26
N ARG A 173 2.02 -1.40 -18.19
CA ARG A 173 1.52 -2.15 -17.03
C ARG A 173 2.61 -2.43 -16.01
N ILE A 174 2.19 -2.59 -14.76
CA ILE A 174 3.04 -3.08 -13.67
C ILE A 174 3.38 -4.55 -13.96
N PRO A 175 4.64 -4.97 -13.79
CA PRO A 175 5.02 -6.37 -13.90
C PRO A 175 4.18 -7.28 -13.01
N THR A 176 3.78 -8.44 -13.52
CA THR A 176 3.03 -9.48 -12.80
C THR A 176 3.89 -10.72 -12.60
N ASP A 177 3.61 -11.52 -11.58
CA ASP A 177 4.40 -12.71 -11.24
C ASP A 177 4.45 -13.74 -12.38
N THR A 178 3.33 -13.91 -13.09
CA THR A 178 3.25 -14.73 -14.31
C THR A 178 2.84 -13.87 -15.50
N PRO A 179 3.37 -14.14 -16.71
CA PRO A 179 2.98 -13.41 -17.90
C PRO A 179 1.54 -13.74 -18.30
N ARG A 180 0.93 -12.87 -19.09
CA ARG A 180 -0.39 -13.15 -19.70
C ARG A 180 -0.27 -14.26 -20.74
N ARG A 181 -1.36 -15.00 -20.93
CA ARG A 181 -1.46 -16.05 -21.97
C ARG A 181 -1.06 -15.54 -23.36
N ASP A 182 -1.53 -14.35 -23.71
CA ASP A 182 -1.29 -13.74 -25.02
C ASP A 182 0.10 -13.06 -25.11
N GLY A 183 0.87 -13.03 -24.02
CA GLY A 183 2.21 -12.44 -23.97
C GLY A 183 2.24 -10.96 -24.37
N TRP A 184 2.73 -10.70 -25.59
CA TRP A 184 2.88 -9.37 -26.19
C TRP A 184 1.92 -9.15 -27.37
N ASN A 185 1.31 -7.97 -27.44
CA ASN A 185 0.43 -7.63 -28.56
C ASN A 185 1.24 -7.14 -29.77
N HIS A 186 1.50 -8.03 -30.73
CA HIS A 186 2.19 -7.69 -31.98
C HIS A 186 1.33 -6.88 -32.97
N GLY A 187 0.00 -6.89 -32.83
CA GLY A 187 -0.95 -6.16 -33.68
C GLY A 187 -1.30 -4.77 -33.15
N TRP A 188 -0.45 -4.17 -32.33
CA TRP A 188 -0.74 -2.88 -31.70
C TRP A 188 -0.79 -1.74 -32.75
N THR A 189 -1.80 -0.89 -32.66
CA THR A 189 -1.97 0.30 -33.52
C THR A 189 -2.28 1.54 -32.69
N ALA A 190 -1.81 2.71 -33.15
CA ALA A 190 -1.85 3.96 -32.40
C ALA A 190 -3.18 4.73 -32.48
N LEU A 191 -4.14 4.27 -33.29
CA LEU A 191 -5.43 4.93 -33.62
C LEU A 191 -6.44 4.91 -32.47
#